data_AF-A0A940VGA8-F1
#
_entry.id   AF-A0A940VGA8-F1
#
_cell.length_a   1.000
_cell.length_b   1.000
_cell.length_c   1.000
_cell.angle_alpha   90.00
_cell.angle_beta   90.00
_cell.angle_gamma   90.00
#
_symmetry.space_group_name_H-M   'P 1'
#
loop_
_entity.id
_entity.type
_entity.pdbx_description
1 polymer ?
#
loop_
_entity_poly.entity_id
_entity_poly.type
_entity_poly.pdbx_seq_one_letter_code
_entity_poly.pdbx_strand_id
1 'polypeptide(L)'
;MTPCYDPTAATVATHTLRERPMVPSAPGKFHRVLNLAHGVTVNVRLAGPGDERGLLDFYRTLPLEDRLFLKDDVTTDGWAARFMRRIACGEVRSLVAERDGRVVAEATLARATHGWSVHVAELRVAVARIVRRHGL
;
A
#
# COMPACT_ATOMS: atom_id res chain seq x y z
N MET A 1 -21.88 6.72 -2.57
CA MET A 1 -20.45 6.80 -2.19
C MET A 1 -20.40 6.60 -0.69
N THR A 2 -20.05 5.39 -0.22
CA THR A 2 -20.03 5.09 1.22
C THR A 2 -18.87 5.87 1.87
N PRO A 3 -19.10 6.60 2.97
CA PRO A 3 -18.04 7.40 3.60
C PRO A 3 -16.93 6.47 4.14
N CYS A 4 -15.68 6.92 4.02
CA CYS A 4 -14.48 6.26 4.59
C CYS A 4 -14.51 6.18 6.13
N TYR A 5 -15.45 6.87 6.78
CA TYR A 5 -15.52 7.09 8.22
C TYR A 5 -16.99 7.16 8.64
N ASP A 6 -17.39 6.31 9.60
CA ASP A 6 -18.68 6.39 10.29
C ASP A 6 -18.45 6.97 11.70
N PRO A 7 -18.82 8.24 11.95
CA PRO A 7 -18.60 8.89 13.24
C PRO A 7 -19.50 8.34 14.36
N THR A 8 -20.54 7.56 14.07
CA THR A 8 -21.59 7.21 15.03
C THR A 8 -21.19 6.05 15.98
N ALA A 9 -20.13 5.31 15.67
CA ALA A 9 -19.66 4.18 16.50
C ALA A 9 -18.78 4.57 17.71
N ALA A 10 -18.45 5.86 17.89
CA ALA A 10 -17.47 6.31 18.90
C ALA A 10 -18.08 6.84 20.21
N THR A 11 -19.14 6.22 20.74
CA THR A 11 -19.67 6.55 22.08
C THR A 11 -19.47 5.41 23.07
N VAL A 12 -18.30 5.36 23.70
CA VAL A 12 -18.17 4.99 25.13
C VAL A 12 -17.04 5.85 25.70
N ALA A 13 -17.39 6.75 26.63
CA ALA A 13 -16.46 7.67 27.27
C ALA A 13 -15.78 7.01 28.48
N THR A 14 -14.43 7.03 28.57
CA THR A 14 -13.72 7.05 29.86
C THR A 14 -12.30 7.63 29.74
N HIS A 15 -12.02 8.66 30.55
CA HIS A 15 -10.73 9.23 30.97
C HIS A 15 -9.62 9.63 29.94
N THR A 16 -9.67 10.90 29.56
CA THR A 16 -8.58 11.90 29.51
C THR A 16 -7.13 11.43 29.28
N LEU A 17 -6.82 11.01 28.06
CA LEU A 17 -5.60 11.42 27.35
C LEU A 17 -6.05 12.26 26.17
N ARG A 18 -5.37 13.37 25.89
CA ARG A 18 -5.70 14.26 24.76
C ARG A 18 -5.30 13.55 23.46
N GLU A 19 -6.03 12.51 23.08
CA GLU A 19 -5.91 11.86 21.80
C GLU A 19 -6.27 12.89 20.74
N ARG A 20 -5.27 13.35 19.98
CA ARG A 20 -5.56 14.11 18.76
C ARG A 20 -6.34 13.16 17.85
N PRO A 21 -7.59 13.48 17.46
CA PRO A 21 -8.25 12.71 16.42
C PRO A 21 -7.33 12.73 15.19
N MET A 22 -6.87 11.54 14.78
CA MET A 22 -5.94 11.43 13.66
C MET A 22 -6.73 11.66 12.38
N VAL A 23 -6.74 12.91 11.92
CA VAL A 23 -7.25 13.28 10.61
C VAL A 23 -6.48 12.44 9.57
N PRO A 24 -7.15 11.81 8.59
CA PRO A 24 -6.46 11.21 7.46
C PRO A 24 -5.62 12.31 6.78
N SER A 25 -4.32 12.32 7.07
CA SER A 25 -3.39 13.24 6.43
C SER A 25 -3.37 12.87 4.95
N ALA A 26 -3.52 13.85 4.05
CA ALA A 26 -3.31 13.62 2.63
C ALA A 26 -2.01 12.82 2.41
N PRO A 27 -1.98 11.85 1.48
CA PRO A 27 -0.75 11.14 1.16
C PRO A 27 0.31 12.18 0.83
N GLY A 28 1.40 12.21 1.60
CA GLY A 28 2.50 13.13 1.35
C GLY A 28 3.03 12.93 -0.07
N LYS A 29 3.67 13.91 -0.69
CA LYS A 29 4.24 13.69 -2.03
C LYS A 29 5.55 12.90 -1.89
N PHE A 30 5.62 11.70 -2.47
CA PHE A 30 6.86 10.94 -2.60
C PHE A 30 7.00 10.41 -4.01
N HIS A 31 8.09 10.80 -4.65
CA HIS A 31 8.51 10.38 -5.98
C HIS A 31 10.03 10.44 -6.03
N ARG A 32 10.68 9.34 -6.37
CA ARG A 32 12.13 9.26 -6.57
C ARG A 32 12.48 8.26 -7.65
N VAL A 33 13.42 8.64 -8.50
CA VAL A 33 14.09 7.71 -9.43
C VAL A 33 15.27 7.06 -8.70
N LEU A 34 15.34 5.73 -8.75
CA LEU A 34 16.42 4.95 -8.17
C LEU A 34 17.24 4.30 -9.27
N ASN A 35 18.55 4.43 -9.17
CA ASN A 35 19.51 3.70 -10.00
C ASN A 35 20.01 2.50 -9.19
N LEU A 36 19.63 1.32 -9.66
CA LEU A 36 19.91 0.04 -9.03
C LEU A 36 21.15 -0.61 -9.65
N ALA A 37 21.58 -1.75 -9.10
CA ALA A 37 22.67 -2.53 -9.67
C ALA A 37 22.38 -2.99 -11.11
N HIS A 38 23.44 -3.23 -11.87
CA HIS A 38 23.37 -3.64 -13.28
C HIS A 38 22.67 -2.64 -14.21
N GLY A 39 22.67 -1.35 -13.85
CA GLY A 39 22.14 -0.28 -14.69
C GLY A 39 20.61 -0.23 -14.78
N VAL A 40 19.90 -0.91 -13.86
CA VAL A 40 18.43 -0.88 -13.82
C VAL A 40 17.98 0.43 -13.17
N THR A 41 17.12 1.19 -13.85
CA THR A 41 16.50 2.40 -13.30
C THR A 41 15.01 2.13 -13.06
N VAL A 42 14.51 2.55 -11.90
CA VAL A 42 13.09 2.47 -11.55
C VAL A 42 12.58 3.80 -11.01
N ASN A 43 11.31 4.09 -11.27
CA ASN A 43 10.60 5.23 -10.70
C ASN A 43 9.75 4.76 -9.51
N VAL A 44 10.09 5.20 -8.30
CA VAL A 44 9.35 4.87 -7.08
C VAL A 44 8.43 6.03 -6.71
N ARG A 45 7.14 5.76 -6.57
CA ARG A 45 6.13 6.74 -6.19
C ARG A 45 5.09 6.13 -5.25
N LEU A 46 4.29 6.97 -4.61
CA LEU A 46 3.10 6.46 -3.91
C LEU A 46 2.09 5.89 -4.90
N ALA A 47 1.47 4.79 -4.48
CA ALA A 47 0.27 4.26 -5.10
C ALA A 47 -0.91 5.20 -4.81
N GLY A 48 -1.83 5.31 -5.77
CA GLY A 48 -3.04 6.11 -5.66
C GLY A 48 -4.16 5.60 -6.55
N PRO A 49 -5.35 6.24 -6.48
CA PRO A 49 -6.47 5.88 -7.34
C PRO A 49 -6.06 5.85 -8.82
N GLY A 50 -6.40 4.78 -9.54
CA GLY A 50 -5.98 4.54 -10.93
C GLY A 50 -4.89 3.47 -11.08
N ASP A 51 -4.24 3.06 -9.99
CA ASP A 51 -3.17 2.03 -10.03
C ASP A 51 -3.69 0.59 -9.99
N GLU A 52 -5.02 0.38 -9.94
CA GLU A 52 -5.66 -0.94 -9.83
C GLU A 52 -5.13 -1.90 -10.88
N ARG A 53 -5.15 -1.46 -12.14
CA ARG A 53 -4.77 -2.29 -13.29
C ARG A 53 -3.27 -2.62 -13.26
N GLY A 54 -2.42 -1.62 -12.99
CA GLY A 54 -0.97 -1.81 -12.94
C GLY A 54 -0.55 -2.80 -11.85
N LEU A 55 -1.21 -2.73 -10.68
CA LEU A 55 -0.97 -3.68 -9.58
C LEU A 55 -1.49 -5.08 -9.89
N LEU A 56 -2.68 -5.21 -10.49
CA LEU A 56 -3.20 -6.51 -10.90
C LEU A 56 -2.30 -7.19 -11.92
N ASP A 57 -1.88 -6.44 -12.96
CA ASP A 57 -0.97 -6.94 -13.98
C ASP A 57 0.33 -7.41 -13.33
N PHE A 58 0.89 -6.63 -12.40
CA PHE A 58 2.07 -7.00 -11.62
C PHE A 58 1.88 -8.29 -10.81
N TYR A 59 0.87 -8.37 -9.94
CA TYR A 59 0.68 -9.54 -9.08
C TYR A 59 0.35 -10.80 -9.89
N ARG A 60 -0.37 -10.68 -11.01
CA ARG A 60 -0.63 -11.81 -11.92
C ARG A 60 0.63 -12.33 -12.60
N THR A 61 1.68 -11.51 -12.73
CA THR A 61 2.99 -11.97 -13.22
C THR A 61 3.80 -12.74 -12.17
N LEU A 62 3.46 -12.61 -10.88
CA LEU A 62 4.18 -13.31 -9.83
C LEU A 62 3.81 -14.81 -9.82
N PRO A 63 4.81 -15.70 -9.73
CA PRO A 63 4.56 -17.13 -9.58
C PRO A 63 3.76 -17.40 -8.30
N LEU A 64 3.01 -18.51 -8.28
CA LEU A 64 2.13 -18.84 -7.17
C LEU A 64 2.85 -18.84 -5.82
N GLU A 65 4.06 -19.42 -5.74
CA GLU A 65 4.87 -19.48 -4.52
C GLU A 65 5.16 -18.11 -3.90
N ASP A 66 5.34 -17.07 -4.72
CA ASP A 66 5.57 -15.70 -4.23
C ASP A 66 4.28 -15.07 -3.69
N ARG A 67 3.11 -15.57 -4.13
CA ARG A 67 1.78 -15.09 -3.69
C ARG A 67 1.27 -15.83 -2.46
N LEU A 68 1.73 -17.05 -2.17
CA LEU A 68 1.26 -17.85 -1.04
C LEU A 68 1.52 -17.21 0.33
N PHE A 69 2.47 -16.26 0.42
CA PHE A 69 2.77 -15.52 1.65
C PHE A 69 1.88 -14.28 1.84
N LEU A 70 1.05 -13.94 0.85
CA LEU A 70 0.15 -12.78 0.91
C LEU A 70 -1.16 -13.17 1.60
N LYS A 71 -1.66 -12.28 2.47
CA LYS A 71 -2.88 -12.53 3.26
C LYS A 71 -4.15 -12.60 2.41
N ASP A 72 -4.18 -11.87 1.30
CA ASP A 72 -5.33 -11.76 0.40
C ASP A 72 -4.97 -12.35 -0.97
N ASP A 73 -5.98 -12.83 -1.71
CA ASP A 73 -5.82 -13.06 -3.14
C ASP A 73 -5.76 -11.73 -3.90
N VAL A 74 -4.52 -11.31 -4.15
CA VAL A 74 -4.16 -10.08 -4.85
C VAL A 74 -4.43 -10.10 -6.36
N THR A 75 -4.93 -11.20 -6.92
CA THR A 75 -5.15 -11.34 -8.36
C THR A 75 -6.57 -10.97 -8.82
N THR A 76 -7.43 -10.59 -7.88
CA THR A 76 -8.84 -10.28 -8.12
C THR A 76 -9.10 -8.77 -8.20
N ASP A 77 -9.98 -8.36 -9.10
CA ASP A 77 -10.34 -6.93 -9.26
C ASP A 77 -10.97 -6.37 -7.97
N GLY A 78 -11.71 -7.20 -7.24
CA GLY A 78 -12.29 -6.85 -5.94
C GLY A 78 -11.23 -6.56 -4.86
N TRP A 79 -10.08 -7.25 -4.91
CA TRP A 79 -8.95 -6.90 -4.04
C TRP A 79 -8.36 -5.54 -4.42
N ALA A 80 -8.09 -5.30 -5.71
CA ALA A 80 -7.48 -4.04 -6.16
C ALA A 80 -8.35 -2.82 -5.82
N ALA A 81 -9.66 -2.91 -6.08
CA ALA A 81 -10.62 -1.87 -5.72
C ALA A 81 -10.67 -1.63 -4.20
N ARG A 82 -10.67 -2.70 -3.38
CA ARG A 82 -10.62 -2.59 -1.92
C ARG A 82 -9.31 -1.95 -1.46
N PHE A 83 -8.19 -2.33 -2.07
CA PHE A 83 -6.86 -1.83 -1.73
C PHE A 83 -6.71 -0.34 -2.03
N MET A 84 -7.16 0.13 -3.21
CA MET A 84 -7.19 1.56 -3.54
C MET A 84 -8.06 2.36 -2.59
N ARG A 85 -9.21 1.82 -2.19
CA ARG A 85 -10.07 2.48 -1.21
C ARG A 85 -9.38 2.64 0.14
N ARG A 86 -8.64 1.61 0.60
CA ARG A 86 -7.86 1.67 1.86
C ARG A 86 -6.72 2.70 1.79
N ILE A 87 -6.08 2.84 0.64
CA ILE A 87 -5.11 3.91 0.38
C ILE A 87 -5.77 5.28 0.46
N ALA A 88 -6.91 5.46 -0.24
CA ALA A 88 -7.66 6.72 -0.24
C ALA A 88 -8.16 7.12 1.16
N CYS A 89 -8.56 6.15 1.98
CA CYS A 89 -8.97 6.38 3.37
C CYS A 89 -7.77 6.51 4.34
N GLY A 90 -6.52 6.35 3.88
CA GLY A 90 -5.31 6.50 4.70
C GLY A 90 -5.01 5.34 5.66
N GLU A 91 -5.72 4.21 5.52
CA GLU A 91 -5.48 2.98 6.29
C GLU A 91 -4.20 2.27 5.85
N VAL A 92 -3.83 2.45 4.58
CA VAL A 92 -2.66 1.87 3.95
C VAL A 92 -1.87 2.96 3.25
N ARG A 93 -0.54 2.89 3.35
CA ARG A 93 0.37 3.63 2.48
C ARG A 93 1.13 2.62 1.64
N SER A 94 1.11 2.76 0.33
CA SER A 94 1.82 1.86 -0.57
C SER A 94 2.68 2.65 -1.54
N LEU A 95 3.87 2.12 -1.83
CA LEU A 95 4.76 2.58 -2.87
C LEU A 95 4.72 1.58 -4.03
N VAL A 96 4.75 2.09 -5.25
CA VAL A 96 4.98 1.30 -6.47
C VAL A 96 6.32 1.69 -7.06
N ALA A 97 7.07 0.70 -7.53
CA ALA A 97 8.22 0.90 -8.39
C ALA A 97 7.82 0.59 -9.82
N GLU A 98 8.04 1.54 -10.72
CA GLU A 98 7.71 1.44 -12.13
C GLU A 98 8.98 1.37 -12.98
N ARG A 99 8.95 0.50 -13.99
CA ARG A 99 9.96 0.42 -15.05
C ARG A 99 9.24 0.23 -16.37
N ASP A 100 9.60 1.03 -17.37
CA ASP A 100 9.02 0.96 -18.72
C ASP A 100 7.47 1.03 -18.71
N GLY A 101 6.91 1.88 -17.85
CA GLY A 101 5.46 2.06 -17.68
C GLY A 101 4.73 0.91 -16.99
N ARG A 102 5.45 -0.05 -16.39
CA ARG A 102 4.88 -1.21 -15.68
C ARG A 102 5.32 -1.22 -14.23
N VAL A 103 4.41 -1.60 -13.35
CA VAL A 103 4.75 -1.87 -11.95
C VAL A 103 5.61 -3.13 -11.89
N VAL A 104 6.79 -3.01 -11.28
CA VAL A 104 7.75 -4.10 -11.08
C VAL A 104 8.00 -4.42 -9.61
N ALA A 105 7.54 -3.57 -8.69
CA ALA A 105 7.49 -3.87 -7.27
C ALA A 105 6.40 -3.05 -6.58
N GLU A 106 5.95 -3.55 -5.43
CA GLU A 106 4.99 -2.91 -4.55
C GLU A 106 5.49 -3.07 -3.10
N ALA A 107 5.37 -1.99 -2.31
CA ALA A 107 5.70 -2.00 -0.89
C ALA A 107 4.59 -1.33 -0.08
N THR A 108 3.89 -2.11 0.74
CA THR A 108 2.77 -1.68 1.57
C THR A 108 3.17 -1.54 3.02
N LEU A 109 2.81 -0.41 3.62
CA LEU A 109 2.76 -0.19 5.06
C LEU A 109 1.30 -0.12 5.51
N ALA A 110 0.84 -1.16 6.19
CA ALA A 110 -0.51 -1.22 6.77
C ALA A 110 -0.43 -1.07 8.28
N ARG A 111 -1.21 -0.15 8.86
CA ARG A 111 -1.21 0.10 10.32
C ARG A 111 -2.61 0.07 10.90
N ALA A 112 -2.71 -0.21 12.18
CA ALA A 112 -3.94 0.05 12.92
C ALA A 112 -4.23 1.55 12.90
N THR A 113 -5.48 1.93 12.63
CA THR A 113 -5.94 3.33 12.64
C THR A 113 -6.53 3.74 13.98
N HIS A 114 -6.80 2.79 14.87
CA HIS A 114 -7.40 2.99 16.19
C HIS A 114 -6.81 2.01 17.21
N GLY A 115 -6.97 2.31 18.50
CA GLY A 115 -6.51 1.46 19.61
C GLY A 115 -5.05 1.67 20.00
N TRP A 116 -4.55 0.85 20.94
CA TRP A 116 -3.22 1.02 21.54
C TRP A 116 -2.05 0.70 20.58
N SER A 117 -2.30 -0.06 19.52
CA SER A 117 -1.28 -0.52 18.56
C SER A 117 -1.13 0.36 17.32
N VAL A 118 -1.64 1.61 17.33
CA VAL A 118 -1.52 2.57 16.21
C VAL A 118 -0.08 2.92 15.81
N HIS A 119 0.89 2.67 16.69
CA HIS A 119 2.31 2.84 16.45
C HIS A 119 2.97 1.63 15.76
N VAL A 120 2.26 0.52 15.65
CA VAL A 120 2.72 -0.72 15.00
C VAL A 120 2.18 -0.78 13.58
N ALA A 121 3.06 -1.05 12.64
CA ALA A 121 2.71 -1.22 11.23
C ALA A 121 3.33 -2.50 10.67
N GLU A 122 2.59 -3.15 9.79
CA GLU A 122 3.06 -4.28 9.01
C GLU A 122 3.60 -3.78 7.67
N LEU A 123 4.86 -4.10 7.39
CA LEU A 123 5.49 -3.86 6.08
C LEU A 123 5.40 -5.14 5.24
N ARG A 124 4.94 -5.00 3.99
CA ARG A 124 4.97 -6.05 2.98
C ARG A 124 5.65 -5.52 1.73
N VAL A 125 6.47 -6.35 1.10
CA VAL A 125 7.18 -5.99 -0.13
C VAL A 125 7.08 -7.15 -1.10
N ALA A 126 6.66 -6.86 -2.33
CA ALA A 126 6.63 -7.79 -3.44
C ALA A 126 7.46 -7.22 -4.59
N VAL A 127 8.36 -8.04 -5.15
CA VAL A 127 9.29 -7.62 -6.21
C VAL A 127 9.24 -8.62 -7.36
N ALA A 128 9.06 -8.15 -8.59
CA ALA A 128 9.10 -8.99 -9.79
C ALA A 128 10.48 -9.64 -9.92
N ARG A 129 10.51 -10.93 -10.32
CA ARG A 129 11.77 -11.68 -10.45
C ARG A 129 12.81 -10.99 -11.34
N ILE A 130 12.36 -10.27 -12.38
CA ILE A 130 13.23 -9.62 -13.36
C ILE A 130 14.09 -8.49 -12.75
N VAL A 131 13.69 -7.95 -11.60
CA VAL A 131 14.40 -6.87 -10.88
C VAL A 131 14.87 -7.29 -9.49
N ARG A 132 14.79 -8.57 -9.14
CA ARG A 132 15.36 -9.11 -7.88
C ARG A 132 16.88 -9.13 -7.95
N ARG A 133 17.54 -8.97 -6.79
CA ARG A 133 19.00 -8.91 -6.66
C ARG A 133 19.65 -7.69 -7.32
N HIS A 134 18.86 -6.70 -7.73
CA HIS A 134 19.35 -5.40 -8.19
C HIS A 134 19.44 -4.36 -7.06
N GLY A 135 18.94 -4.66 -5.85
CA GLY A 135 18.91 -3.72 -4.72
C GLY A 135 17.67 -2.82 -4.70
N LEU A 136 16.58 -3.26 -5.35
CA LEU A 136 15.24 -2.67 -5.23
C LEU A 136 14.59 -3.02 -3.90
#